data_AF-A0A973J5X2-F1
#
_entry.id   AF-A0A973J5X2-F1
#
_cell.length_a   1.000
_cell.length_b   1.000
_cell.length_c   1.000
_cell.angle_alpha   90.00
_cell.angle_beta   90.00
_cell.angle_gamma   90.00
#
_symmetry.space_group_name_H-M   'P 1'
#
loop_
_entity.id
_entity.type
_entity.pdbx_description
1 polymer ?
#
loop_
_entity_poly.entity_id
_entity_poly.type
_entity_poly.pdbx_seq_one_letter_code
_entity_poly.pdbx_strand_id
1 'polypeptide(L)'
;MKGAAVLDELIVLMGLTAEEASLLGELEAAAAMRGPQMAEDFYGRLGAHAQAVEFIEGVPMSGLYKTIIEWFTQLFSGTYDAAYAARRLRIGEVHVKIGLPVRYPLAMLDVVLPHGVAVAETADNPEAARNAFYKVLALDAAIFNQAYEDNQLAHLVELVGGEALARRLLAGEG
;
A
#
# COMPACT_ATOMS: atom_id res chain seq x y z
N MET A 1 4.18 -17.93 1.76
CA MET A 1 4.28 -18.50 0.40
C MET A 1 3.39 -17.78 -0.61
N LYS A 2 2.14 -17.37 -0.29
CA LYS A 2 1.28 -16.62 -1.23
C LYS A 2 1.83 -15.25 -1.63
N GLY A 3 2.39 -14.48 -0.68
CA GLY A 3 2.82 -13.09 -0.95
C GLY A 3 3.95 -12.88 -1.96
N ALA A 4 4.96 -13.75 -1.98
CA ALA A 4 6.07 -13.63 -2.95
C ALA A 4 5.61 -13.95 -4.38
N ALA A 5 4.75 -14.96 -4.55
CA ALA A 5 4.21 -15.33 -5.85
C ALA A 5 3.30 -14.21 -6.42
N VAL A 6 2.47 -13.60 -5.58
CA VAL A 6 1.63 -12.45 -5.96
C VAL A 6 2.48 -11.25 -6.37
N LEU A 7 3.57 -10.96 -5.64
CA LEU A 7 4.48 -9.88 -6.02
C LEU A 7 5.10 -10.11 -7.40
N ASP A 8 5.68 -11.29 -7.64
CA ASP A 8 6.37 -11.60 -8.89
C ASP A 8 5.40 -11.51 -10.08
N GLU A 9 4.18 -12.03 -9.91
CA GLU A 9 3.09 -11.91 -10.89
C GLU A 9 2.78 -10.44 -11.22
N LEU A 10 2.57 -9.61 -10.20
CA LEU A 10 2.20 -8.21 -10.37
C LEU A 10 3.33 -7.37 -10.96
N ILE A 11 4.58 -7.62 -10.57
CA ILE A 11 5.75 -6.94 -11.18
C ILE A 11 5.82 -7.24 -12.68
N VAL A 12 5.62 -8.51 -13.07
CA VAL A 12 5.60 -8.91 -14.49
C VAL A 12 4.42 -8.26 -15.22
N LEU A 13 3.23 -8.27 -14.63
CA LEU A 13 2.03 -7.66 -15.22
C LEU A 13 2.19 -6.15 -15.44
N MET A 14 2.80 -5.45 -14.47
CA MET A 14 2.96 -4.00 -14.50
C MET A 14 4.20 -3.54 -15.28
N GLY A 15 5.09 -4.47 -15.63
CA GLY A 15 6.32 -4.18 -16.36
C GLY A 15 7.21 -3.19 -15.61
N LEU A 16 7.36 -3.35 -14.28
CA LEU A 16 8.29 -2.55 -13.48
C LEU A 16 9.72 -3.00 -13.80
N THR A 17 10.54 -2.12 -14.37
CA THR A 17 11.90 -2.48 -14.78
C THR A 17 12.92 -2.24 -13.67
N ALA A 18 14.11 -2.85 -13.81
CA ALA A 18 15.22 -2.61 -12.88
C ALA A 18 15.71 -1.15 -12.93
N GLU A 19 15.65 -0.52 -14.11
CA GLU A 19 16.00 0.89 -14.29
C GLU A 19 14.99 1.80 -13.58
N GLU A 20 13.70 1.52 -13.68
CA GLU A 20 12.66 2.25 -12.95
C GLU A 20 12.81 2.09 -11.43
N ALA A 21 13.14 0.88 -10.97
CA ALA A 21 13.41 0.63 -9.57
C ALA A 21 14.65 1.39 -9.07
N SER A 22 15.76 1.35 -9.82
CA SER A 22 16.96 2.10 -9.50
C SER A 22 16.69 3.61 -9.43
N LEU A 23 15.95 4.14 -10.41
CA LEU A 23 15.57 5.55 -10.47
C LEU A 23 14.77 5.97 -9.22
N LEU A 24 13.84 5.13 -8.74
CA LEU A 24 13.12 5.42 -7.50
C LEU A 24 14.03 5.34 -6.27
N GLY A 25 14.98 4.38 -6.25
CA GLY A 25 15.99 4.24 -5.20
C GLY A 25 16.83 5.51 -4.97
N GLU A 26 17.18 6.20 -6.05
CA GLU A 26 17.93 7.47 -5.99
C GLU A 26 17.12 8.59 -5.30
N LEU A 27 15.79 8.47 -5.24
CA LEU A 27 14.88 9.45 -4.66
C LEU A 27 14.49 9.15 -3.22
N GLU A 28 14.99 8.06 -2.61
CA GLU A 28 14.63 7.67 -1.24
C GLU A 28 14.90 8.79 -0.23
N ALA A 29 16.04 9.48 -0.34
CA ALA A 29 16.39 10.59 0.53
C ALA A 29 15.43 11.79 0.37
N ALA A 30 15.03 12.10 -0.87
CA ALA A 30 14.03 13.13 -1.15
C ALA A 30 12.66 12.75 -0.57
N ALA A 31 12.27 11.47 -0.67
CA ALA A 31 11.06 10.95 -0.06
C ALA A 31 11.08 11.04 1.47
N ALA A 32 12.21 10.71 2.11
CA ALA A 32 12.39 10.83 3.55
C ALA A 32 12.25 12.29 4.03
N MET A 33 12.79 13.26 3.29
CA MET A 33 12.62 14.69 3.59
C MET A 33 11.18 15.17 3.38
N ARG A 34 10.47 14.63 2.39
CA ARG A 34 9.07 14.98 2.08
C ARG A 34 8.06 14.32 3.02
N GLY A 35 8.41 13.17 3.59
CA GLY A 35 7.55 12.33 4.42
C GLY A 35 6.82 13.06 5.54
N PRO A 36 7.47 13.92 6.36
CA PRO A 36 6.79 14.65 7.43
C PRO A 36 5.61 15.49 6.94
N GLN A 37 5.78 16.26 5.87
CA GLN A 37 4.69 17.05 5.29
C GLN A 37 3.57 16.16 4.73
N MET A 38 3.92 15.04 4.08
CA MET A 38 2.94 14.07 3.61
C MET A 38 2.12 13.48 4.77
N ALA A 39 2.76 13.17 5.90
CA ALA A 39 2.09 12.64 7.09
C ALA A 39 1.16 13.67 7.73
N GLU A 40 1.56 14.95 7.78
CA GLU A 40 0.69 16.05 8.23
C GLU A 40 -0.57 16.14 7.38
N ASP A 41 -0.43 16.15 6.06
CA ASP A 41 -1.56 16.25 5.14
C ASP A 41 -2.45 14.99 5.21
N PHE A 42 -1.84 13.81 5.37
CA PHE A 42 -2.53 12.53 5.53
C PHE A 42 -3.40 12.51 6.79
N TYR A 43 -2.82 12.78 7.96
CA TYR A 43 -3.57 12.76 9.21
C TYR A 43 -4.46 13.99 9.39
N GLY A 44 -4.14 15.11 8.74
CA GLY A 44 -5.02 16.28 8.64
C GLY A 44 -6.33 15.94 7.93
N ARG A 45 -6.26 15.26 6.77
CA ARG A 45 -7.47 14.80 6.07
C ARG A 45 -8.21 13.70 6.85
N LEU A 46 -7.48 12.74 7.41
CA LEU A 46 -8.08 11.63 8.15
C LEU A 46 -8.81 12.10 9.42
N GLY A 47 -8.21 13.03 10.17
CA GLY A 47 -8.80 13.60 11.38
C GLY A 47 -10.02 14.49 11.12
N ALA A 48 -10.14 15.06 9.91
CA ALA A 48 -11.32 15.82 9.50
C ALA A 48 -12.52 14.94 9.10
N HIS A 49 -12.32 13.63 8.97
CA HIS A 49 -13.36 12.69 8.52
C HIS A 49 -13.90 11.84 9.67
N ALA A 50 -15.13 12.15 10.11
CA ALA A 50 -15.74 11.58 11.32
C ALA A 50 -15.78 10.04 11.36
N GLN A 51 -16.03 9.35 10.25
CA GLN A 51 -16.05 7.86 10.26
C GLN A 51 -14.65 7.23 10.16
N ALA A 52 -13.61 8.01 9.84
CA ALA A 52 -12.27 7.48 9.65
C ALA A 52 -11.38 7.74 10.88
N VAL A 53 -11.67 8.80 11.65
CA VAL A 53 -10.96 9.12 12.88
C VAL A 53 -11.12 8.06 13.98
N GLU A 54 -12.24 7.33 14.00
CA GLU A 54 -12.49 6.22 14.94
C GLU A 54 -11.37 5.16 14.89
N PHE A 55 -10.80 4.90 13.70
CA PHE A 55 -9.76 3.88 13.52
C PHE A 55 -8.37 4.29 14.04
N ILE A 56 -8.19 5.58 14.37
CA ILE A 56 -6.93 6.11 14.92
C ILE A 56 -7.10 6.65 16.35
N GLU A 57 -8.31 6.60 16.90
CA GLU A 57 -8.58 7.06 18.26
C GLU A 57 -7.83 6.20 19.29
N GLY A 58 -7.19 6.87 20.27
CA GLY A 58 -6.39 6.20 21.29
C GLY A 58 -5.04 5.65 20.82
N VAL A 59 -4.70 5.74 19.52
CA VAL A 59 -3.38 5.38 19.00
C VAL A 59 -2.42 6.56 19.13
N PRO A 60 -1.20 6.38 19.65
CA PRO A 60 -0.23 7.46 19.73
C PRO A 60 0.11 8.03 18.34
N MET A 61 -0.19 9.30 18.12
CA MET A 61 0.07 9.99 16.84
C MET A 61 1.53 9.91 16.41
N SER A 62 2.48 9.90 17.36
CA SER A 62 3.90 9.74 17.04
C SER A 62 4.23 8.40 16.38
N GLY A 63 3.56 7.32 16.78
CA GLY A 63 3.71 6.00 16.16
C GLY A 63 3.07 5.94 14.77
N LEU A 64 1.90 6.57 14.62
CA LEU A 64 1.19 6.70 13.35
C LEU A 64 2.03 7.49 12.31
N TYR A 65 2.51 8.66 12.69
CA TYR A 65 3.39 9.49 11.85
C TYR A 65 4.64 8.73 11.43
N LYS A 66 5.32 8.08 12.39
CA LYS A 66 6.51 7.27 12.07
C LYS A 66 6.18 6.20 11.02
N THR A 67 5.09 5.46 11.22
CA THR A 67 4.72 4.33 10.35
C THR A 67 4.37 4.80 8.93
N ILE A 68 3.58 5.87 8.78
CA ILE A 68 3.19 6.35 7.45
C ILE A 68 4.37 6.98 6.69
N ILE A 69 5.29 7.64 7.41
CA ILE A 69 6.53 8.20 6.82
C ILE A 69 7.41 7.05 6.33
N GLU A 70 7.64 6.03 7.15
CA GLU A 70 8.41 4.85 6.77
C GLU A 70 7.80 4.13 5.56
N TRP A 71 6.47 3.95 5.54
CA TRP A 71 5.78 3.37 4.39
C TRP A 71 5.99 4.18 3.11
N PHE A 72 5.80 5.50 3.18
CA PHE A 72 5.96 6.41 2.05
C PHE A 72 7.39 6.43 1.51
N THR A 73 8.39 6.52 2.40
CA THR A 73 9.80 6.46 2.00
C THR A 73 10.13 5.13 1.31
N GLN A 74 9.58 4.02 1.80
CA GLN A 74 9.82 2.70 1.19
C GLN A 74 9.25 2.55 -0.22
N LEU A 75 8.27 3.36 -0.65
CA LEU A 75 7.85 3.41 -2.05
C LEU A 75 9.02 3.79 -2.98
N PHE A 76 10.03 4.48 -2.45
CA PHE A 76 11.24 4.92 -3.14
C PHE A 76 12.48 4.09 -2.75
N SER A 77 12.31 2.90 -2.16
CA SER A 77 13.46 2.08 -1.72
C SER A 77 14.28 1.48 -2.88
N GLY A 78 13.73 1.47 -4.09
CA GLY A 78 14.33 0.84 -5.28
C GLY A 78 14.51 -0.68 -5.20
N THR A 79 14.02 -1.33 -4.14
CA THR A 79 14.04 -2.79 -3.96
C THR A 79 12.63 -3.30 -3.67
N TYR A 80 12.02 -3.92 -4.68
CA TYR A 80 10.65 -4.45 -4.61
C TYR A 80 10.69 -5.98 -4.66
N ASP A 81 11.09 -6.58 -3.55
CA ASP A 81 11.30 -8.02 -3.39
C ASP A 81 10.26 -8.68 -2.47
N ALA A 82 10.40 -9.98 -2.24
CA ALA A 82 9.50 -10.72 -1.35
C ALA A 82 9.41 -10.11 0.06
N ALA A 83 10.47 -9.44 0.54
CA ALA A 83 10.44 -8.75 1.83
C ALA A 83 9.62 -7.45 1.76
N TYR A 84 9.69 -6.71 0.65
CA TYR A 84 8.79 -5.59 0.37
C TYR A 84 7.33 -6.03 0.41
N ALA A 85 6.97 -7.08 -0.34
CA ALA A 85 5.61 -7.60 -0.36
C ALA A 85 5.12 -8.07 1.02
N ALA A 86 5.97 -8.77 1.78
CA ALA A 86 5.63 -9.19 3.14
C ALA A 86 5.30 -8.01 4.05
N ARG A 87 6.02 -6.89 3.94
CA ARG A 87 5.70 -5.66 4.68
C ARG A 87 4.35 -5.08 4.27
N ARG A 88 4.01 -5.09 2.98
CA ARG A 88 2.73 -4.54 2.48
C ARG A 88 1.53 -5.41 2.85
N LEU A 89 1.69 -6.73 2.79
CA LEU A 89 0.69 -7.66 3.31
C LEU A 89 0.45 -7.43 4.79
N ARG A 90 1.52 -7.25 5.58
CA ARG A 90 1.39 -6.98 7.01
C ARG A 90 0.61 -5.69 7.30
N ILE A 91 0.79 -4.65 6.49
CA ILE A 91 0.01 -3.42 6.57
C ILE A 91 -1.48 -3.73 6.32
N GLY A 92 -1.80 -4.48 5.26
CA GLY A 92 -3.17 -4.91 4.97
C GLY A 92 -3.78 -5.74 6.09
N GLU A 93 -3.05 -6.71 6.64
CA GLU A 93 -3.49 -7.53 7.79
C GLU A 93 -3.82 -6.68 9.03
N VAL A 94 -3.03 -5.63 9.31
CA VAL A 94 -3.30 -4.71 10.41
C VAL A 94 -4.61 -3.96 10.17
N HIS A 95 -4.82 -3.45 8.95
CA HIS A 95 -6.07 -2.76 8.62
C HIS A 95 -7.30 -3.68 8.71
N VAL A 96 -7.18 -4.92 8.23
CA VAL A 96 -8.21 -5.96 8.38
C VAL A 96 -8.51 -6.22 9.86
N LYS A 97 -7.47 -6.38 10.69
CA LYS A 97 -7.60 -6.70 12.11
C LYS A 97 -8.34 -5.63 12.90
N ILE A 98 -8.16 -4.36 12.55
CA ILE A 98 -8.89 -3.24 13.17
C ILE A 98 -10.26 -2.99 12.53
N GLY A 99 -10.65 -3.81 11.54
CA GLY A 99 -11.93 -3.67 10.84
C GLY A 99 -11.98 -2.47 9.90
N LEU A 100 -10.84 -1.87 9.51
CA LEU A 100 -10.81 -0.70 8.64
C LEU A 100 -11.28 -1.06 7.23
N PRO A 101 -12.39 -0.50 6.72
CA PRO A 101 -12.83 -0.76 5.36
C PRO A 101 -11.80 -0.32 4.33
N VAL A 102 -11.44 -1.21 3.38
CA VAL A 102 -10.40 -0.99 2.36
C VAL A 102 -10.57 0.29 1.53
N ARG A 103 -11.80 0.77 1.38
CA ARG A 103 -12.09 2.04 0.69
C ARG A 103 -11.36 3.24 1.30
N TYR A 104 -11.07 3.23 2.62
CA TYR A 104 -10.38 4.34 3.27
C TYR A 104 -8.90 4.44 2.88
N PRO A 105 -8.05 3.40 3.03
CA PRO A 105 -6.67 3.49 2.57
C PRO A 105 -6.58 3.76 1.06
N LEU A 106 -7.48 3.20 0.24
CA LEU A 106 -7.53 3.50 -1.20
C LEU A 106 -7.85 4.98 -1.48
N ALA A 107 -8.84 5.57 -0.78
CA ALA A 107 -9.16 6.99 -0.92
C ALA A 107 -8.02 7.90 -0.46
N MET A 108 -7.27 7.48 0.56
CA MET A 108 -6.12 8.25 1.08
C MET A 108 -4.92 8.26 0.14
N LEU A 109 -4.86 7.38 -0.88
CA LEU A 109 -3.84 7.46 -1.93
C LEU A 109 -3.89 8.80 -2.67
N ASP A 110 -5.05 9.45 -2.76
CA ASP A 110 -5.18 10.81 -3.31
C ASP A 110 -4.35 11.85 -2.56
N VAL A 111 -4.16 11.69 -1.24
CA VAL A 111 -3.28 12.56 -0.45
C VAL A 111 -1.82 12.25 -0.73
N VAL A 112 -1.47 10.97 -0.88
CA VAL A 112 -0.08 10.53 -1.04
C VAL A 112 0.47 10.90 -2.42
N LEU A 113 -0.38 10.77 -3.45
CA LEU A 113 -0.01 10.94 -4.85
C LEU A 113 0.71 12.27 -5.15
N PRO A 114 0.20 13.46 -4.79
CA PRO A 114 0.90 14.72 -5.07
C PRO A 114 2.26 14.83 -4.36
N HIS A 115 2.46 14.16 -3.21
CA HIS A 115 3.76 14.16 -2.53
C HIS A 115 4.76 13.27 -3.23
N GLY A 116 4.33 12.10 -3.71
CA GLY A 116 5.21 11.23 -4.49
C GLY A 116 5.56 11.82 -5.86
N VAL A 117 4.61 12.51 -6.50
CA VAL A 117 4.90 13.31 -7.71
C VAL A 117 5.93 14.40 -7.39
N ALA A 118 5.75 15.14 -6.30
CA ALA A 118 6.72 16.18 -5.91
C ALA A 118 8.13 15.62 -5.65
N VAL A 119 8.25 14.38 -5.15
CA VAL A 119 9.54 13.68 -5.04
C VAL A 119 10.09 13.33 -6.43
N ALA A 120 9.26 12.78 -7.32
CA ALA A 120 9.66 12.44 -8.69
C ALA A 120 10.15 13.66 -9.49
N GLU A 121 9.59 14.85 -9.26
CA GLU A 121 10.04 16.10 -9.91
C GLU A 121 11.45 16.53 -9.48
N THR A 122 12.05 15.90 -8.48
CA THR A 122 13.46 16.15 -8.09
C THR A 122 14.47 15.31 -8.87
N ALA A 123 14.02 14.34 -9.66
CA ALA A 123 14.87 13.48 -10.48
C ALA A 123 15.44 14.22 -11.70
N ASP A 124 16.56 13.72 -12.24
CA ASP A 124 17.10 14.19 -13.52
C ASP A 124 16.13 13.95 -14.69
N ASN A 125 15.31 12.90 -14.60
CA ASN A 125 14.21 12.63 -15.53
C ASN A 125 12.87 12.50 -14.78
N PRO A 126 12.18 13.64 -14.53
CA PRO A 126 10.93 13.66 -13.78
C PRO A 126 9.81 12.80 -14.35
N GLU A 127 9.70 12.74 -15.68
CA GLU A 127 8.64 11.95 -16.33
C GLU A 127 8.82 10.45 -16.08
N ALA A 128 10.05 9.95 -16.24
CA ALA A 128 10.36 8.55 -15.96
C ALA A 128 10.14 8.21 -14.48
N ALA A 129 10.61 9.08 -13.57
CA ALA A 129 10.45 8.87 -12.13
C ALA A 129 8.98 8.85 -11.72
N ARG A 130 8.17 9.75 -12.29
CA ARG A 130 6.73 9.82 -12.02
C ARG A 130 5.99 8.58 -12.53
N ASN A 131 6.34 8.09 -13.71
CA ASN A 131 5.76 6.86 -14.26
C ASN A 131 6.13 5.63 -13.40
N ALA A 132 7.39 5.52 -12.98
CA ALA A 132 7.84 4.48 -12.05
C ALA A 132 7.11 4.56 -10.71
N PHE A 133 6.96 5.76 -10.14
CA PHE A 133 6.23 5.99 -8.90
C PHE A 133 4.78 5.52 -9.00
N TYR A 134 4.08 5.84 -10.09
CA TYR A 134 2.71 5.37 -10.30
C TYR A 134 2.61 3.84 -10.34
N LYS A 135 3.56 3.17 -11.01
CA LYS A 135 3.62 1.70 -11.01
C LYS A 135 3.80 1.16 -9.59
N VAL A 136 4.75 1.70 -8.82
CA VAL A 136 5.01 1.21 -7.46
C VAL A 136 3.86 1.51 -6.51
N LEU A 137 3.20 2.67 -6.61
CA LEU A 137 2.03 2.99 -5.80
C LEU A 137 0.86 2.04 -6.09
N ALA A 138 0.62 1.72 -7.36
CA ALA A 138 -0.41 0.75 -7.74
C ALA A 138 -0.05 -0.69 -7.33
N LEU A 139 1.23 -1.08 -7.44
CA LEU A 139 1.75 -2.35 -6.93
C LEU A 139 1.54 -2.47 -5.41
N ASP A 140 1.86 -1.42 -4.66
CA ASP A 140 1.64 -1.34 -3.22
C ASP A 140 0.17 -1.55 -2.86
N ALA A 141 -0.71 -0.84 -3.57
CA ALA A 141 -2.15 -0.91 -3.39
C ALA A 141 -2.70 -2.32 -3.65
N ALA A 142 -2.24 -2.96 -4.73
CA ALA A 142 -2.63 -4.33 -5.06
C ALA A 142 -2.19 -5.33 -3.97
N ILE A 143 -0.94 -5.23 -3.50
CA ILE A 143 -0.40 -6.18 -2.51
C ILE A 143 -1.08 -6.02 -1.15
N PHE A 144 -1.25 -4.79 -0.62
CA PHE A 144 -1.93 -4.67 0.67
C PHE A 144 -3.41 -5.08 0.56
N ASN A 145 -4.06 -4.83 -0.59
CA ASN A 145 -5.44 -5.24 -0.83
C ASN A 145 -5.59 -6.76 -0.84
N GLN A 146 -4.55 -7.52 -1.24
CA GLN A 146 -4.56 -8.98 -1.17
C GLN A 146 -4.85 -9.48 0.25
N ALA A 147 -4.41 -8.78 1.29
CA ALA A 147 -4.69 -9.17 2.67
C ALA A 147 -6.20 -9.12 3.01
N TYR A 148 -6.95 -8.19 2.41
CA TYR A 148 -8.39 -8.12 2.56
C TYR A 148 -9.09 -9.31 1.89
N GLU A 149 -8.68 -9.64 0.67
CA GLU A 149 -9.21 -10.78 -0.08
C GLU A 149 -8.90 -12.10 0.64
N ASP A 150 -7.65 -12.28 1.08
CA ASP A 150 -7.20 -13.46 1.81
C ASP A 150 -8.01 -13.66 3.10
N ASN A 151 -8.31 -12.59 3.83
CA ASN A 151 -9.12 -12.66 5.04
C ASN A 151 -10.58 -13.03 4.76
N GLN A 152 -11.20 -12.44 3.73
CA GLN A 152 -12.58 -12.76 3.34
C GLN A 152 -12.71 -14.22 2.91
N LEU A 153 -11.76 -14.70 2.11
CA LEU A 153 -11.73 -16.09 1.66
C LEU A 153 -11.51 -17.05 2.83
N ALA A 154 -10.58 -16.75 3.74
CA ALA A 154 -10.30 -17.59 4.91
C ALA A 154 -11.54 -17.75 5.80
N HIS A 155 -12.24 -16.66 6.11
CA HIS A 155 -13.45 -16.72 6.93
C HIS A 155 -14.55 -17.57 6.25
N LEU A 156 -14.69 -17.46 4.93
CA LEU A 156 -15.67 -18.24 4.20
C LEU A 156 -15.29 -19.73 4.13
N VAL A 157 -14.00 -20.05 3.97
CA VAL A 157 -13.48 -21.43 4.03
C VAL A 157 -13.79 -22.05 5.39
N GLU A 158 -13.57 -21.33 6.48
CA GLU A 158 -13.92 -21.79 7.83
C GLU A 158 -15.41 -22.08 7.97
N LEU A 159 -16.27 -21.22 7.39
CA LEU A 159 -17.71 -21.37 7.46
C LEU A 159 -18.24 -22.57 6.64
N VAL A 160 -17.68 -22.80 5.44
CA VAL A 160 -18.23 -23.78 4.48
C VAL A 160 -17.42 -25.08 4.41
N GLY A 161 -16.27 -25.15 5.09
CA GLY A 161 -15.43 -26.33 5.19
C GLY A 161 -14.59 -26.64 3.93
N GLY A 162 -14.48 -25.73 2.96
CA GLY A 162 -13.67 -25.97 1.75
C GLY A 162 -13.49 -24.76 0.83
N GLU A 163 -12.27 -24.58 0.31
CA GLU A 163 -11.90 -23.42 -0.52
C GLU A 163 -12.62 -23.37 -1.87
N ALA A 164 -12.83 -24.51 -2.53
CA ALA A 164 -13.54 -24.56 -3.81
C ALA A 164 -15.00 -24.08 -3.68
N LEU A 165 -15.68 -24.47 -2.60
CA LEU A 165 -17.05 -24.05 -2.30
C LEU A 165 -17.09 -22.56 -1.91
N ALA A 166 -16.14 -22.10 -1.10
CA ALA A 166 -16.01 -20.69 -0.74
C ALA A 166 -15.85 -19.79 -1.97
N ARG A 167 -14.99 -20.16 -2.93
CA ARG A 167 -14.80 -19.40 -4.17
C ARG A 167 -16.06 -19.33 -5.04
N ARG A 168 -16.83 -20.42 -5.14
CA ARG A 168 -18.11 -20.44 -5.88
C ARG A 168 -19.17 -19.54 -5.23
N LEU A 169 -19.27 -19.57 -3.90
CA LEU A 169 -20.19 -18.70 -3.17
C LEU A 169 -19.83 -17.21 -3.32
N LEU A 170 -18.54 -16.86 -3.31
CA LEU A 170 -18.09 -15.48 -3.60
C LEU A 170 -18.47 -15.02 -5.02
N ALA A 171 -18.46 -15.94 -5.99
CA ALA A 171 -18.88 -15.67 -7.37
C ALA A 171 -20.41 -15.58 -7.54
N GLY A 172 -21.19 -15.79 -6.47
CA GLY A 172 -22.66 -15.84 -6.54
C GLY A 172 -23.22 -17.14 -7.13
N GLU A 173 -22.37 -18.16 -7.28
CA GLU A 173 -22.75 -19.49 -7.78
C GLU A 173 -23.03 -20.44 -6.61
N GLY A 174 -24.08 -20.12 -5.84
CA GLY A 174 -24.58 -20.94 -4.72
C GLY A 174 -25.52 -22.05 -5.16
#